data_AF-C9WI55-F1
#
_entry.id   AF-C9WI55-F1
#
_cell.length_a   1.000
_cell.length_b   1.000
_cell.length_c   1.000
_cell.angle_alpha   90.00
_cell.angle_beta   90.00
_cell.angle_gamma   90.00
#
_symmetry.space_group_name_H-M   'P 1'
#
loop_
_entity.id
_entity.type
_entity.pdbx_description
1 polymer ?
#
loop_
_entity_poly.entity_id
_entity_poly.type
_entity_poly.pdbx_seq_one_letter_code
_entity_poly.pdbx_strand_id
1 'polypeptide(L)'
;RYRHYCEQMRGVVSSFEAVAGDGAALVYSEVASNVMSRHFRRLRDGIAEQIRTTNTAMGETESAAAIRPGMTRGDTPRLKILEQTIRQQRAVRQMNTVEGSLIAWRPQRGLPEQAVSILRAWLFEHFLHPYPSDLDKHILARQTSLTRSQVSNWFINARVRLWNPMVEEMYC
;
A
#
# COMPACT_ATOMS: atom_id res chain seq x y z
N ARG A 1 -9.51 17.53 -8.30
CA ARG A 1 -9.14 16.85 -7.02
C ARG A 1 -9.26 17.77 -5.82
N TYR A 2 -8.52 18.90 -5.73
CA TYR A 2 -8.69 19.84 -4.60
C TYR A 2 -10.11 20.42 -4.48
N ARG A 3 -10.72 20.87 -5.59
CA ARG A 3 -12.12 21.35 -5.59
C ARG A 3 -13.11 20.31 -5.04
N HIS A 4 -12.98 19.08 -5.50
CA HIS A 4 -13.80 17.96 -5.05
C HIS A 4 -13.62 17.65 -3.55
N TYR A 5 -12.39 17.75 -3.04
CA TYR A 5 -12.13 17.66 -1.60
C TYR A 5 -12.86 18.77 -0.82
N CYS A 6 -12.81 20.02 -1.29
CA CYS A 6 -13.52 21.12 -0.65
C CYS A 6 -15.05 20.94 -0.67
N GLU A 7 -15.60 20.36 -1.74
CA GLU A 7 -17.02 20.02 -1.83
C GLU A 7 -17.41 18.93 -0.83
N GLN A 8 -16.64 17.85 -0.74
CA GLN A 8 -16.89 16.78 0.25
C GLN A 8 -16.75 17.30 1.69
N MET A 9 -15.72 18.09 1.97
CA MET A 9 -15.52 18.69 3.30
C MET A 9 -16.70 19.57 3.70
N ARG A 10 -17.22 20.38 2.77
CA ARG A 10 -18.42 21.20 2.99
C ARG A 10 -19.65 20.34 3.29
N GLY A 11 -19.84 19.24 2.57
CA GLY A 11 -20.95 18.31 2.82
C GLY A 11 -20.88 17.67 4.22
N VAL A 12 -19.68 17.27 4.66
CA VAL A 12 -19.46 16.71 6.00
C VAL A 12 -19.73 17.76 7.08
N VAL A 13 -19.26 18.99 6.89
CA VAL A 13 -19.49 20.12 7.80
C VAL A 13 -20.99 20.38 7.95
N SER A 14 -21.72 20.52 6.84
CA SER A 14 -23.17 20.78 6.87
C SER A 14 -23.95 19.64 7.53
N SER A 15 -23.57 18.37 7.30
CA SER A 15 -24.20 17.23 7.96
C SER A 15 -23.92 17.20 9.47
N PHE A 16 -22.74 17.65 9.89
CA PHE A 16 -22.36 17.68 11.30
C PHE A 16 -23.06 18.82 12.04
N GLU A 17 -23.07 20.02 11.45
CA GLU A 17 -23.73 21.20 12.02
C GLU A 17 -25.25 21.01 12.13
N ALA A 18 -25.87 20.25 11.22
CA ALA A 18 -27.28 19.88 11.31
C ALA A 18 -27.63 19.05 12.58
N VAL A 19 -26.65 18.37 13.18
CA VAL A 19 -26.83 17.51 14.36
C VAL A 19 -26.27 18.15 15.63
N ALA A 20 -25.08 18.76 15.54
CA ALA A 20 -24.33 19.29 16.68
C ALA A 20 -24.56 20.79 16.92
N GLY A 21 -25.25 21.48 16.02
CA GLY A 21 -25.48 22.93 16.08
C GLY A 21 -24.47 23.73 15.25
N ASP A 22 -24.87 24.96 14.94
CA ASP A 22 -24.10 25.86 14.06
C ASP A 22 -22.74 26.20 14.67
N GLY A 23 -21.68 26.09 13.87
CA GLY A 23 -20.31 26.35 14.30
C GLY A 23 -19.59 25.21 15.04
N ALA A 24 -20.28 24.11 15.37
CA ALA A 24 -19.66 22.97 16.07
C ALA A 24 -18.56 22.26 15.23
N ALA A 25 -18.64 22.35 13.90
CA ALA A 25 -17.66 21.75 12.99
C ALA A 25 -16.46 22.66 12.66
N LEU A 26 -16.51 23.96 12.99
CA LEU A 26 -15.56 24.95 12.50
C LEU A 26 -14.11 24.63 12.87
N VAL A 27 -13.86 24.31 14.15
CA VAL A 27 -12.51 24.05 14.66
C VAL A 27 -11.86 22.85 13.95
N TYR A 28 -12.63 21.80 13.68
CA TYR A 28 -12.12 20.60 13.02
C TYR A 28 -11.97 20.78 11.50
N SER A 29 -12.96 21.42 10.87
CA SER A 29 -12.97 21.65 9.42
C SER A 29 -11.92 22.66 8.97
N GLU A 30 -11.62 23.67 9.79
CA GLU A 30 -10.58 24.65 9.51
C GLU A 30 -9.19 23.99 9.53
N VAL A 31 -8.90 23.19 10.56
CA VAL A 31 -7.64 22.44 10.66
C VAL A 31 -7.49 21.49 9.48
N ALA A 32 -8.52 20.71 9.16
CA ALA A 32 -8.50 19.77 8.04
C ALA A 32 -8.31 20.49 6.69
N SER A 33 -9.01 21.61 6.49
CA SER A 33 -8.88 22.44 5.27
C SER A 33 -7.46 22.99 5.14
N ASN A 34 -6.90 23.58 6.19
CA ASN A 34 -5.54 24.13 6.19
C ASN A 34 -4.46 23.09 5.86
N VAL A 35 -4.54 21.91 6.49
CA VAL A 35 -3.59 20.81 6.25
C VAL A 35 -3.66 20.35 4.80
N MET A 36 -4.86 20.09 4.29
CA MET A 36 -5.03 19.56 2.94
C MET A 36 -4.68 20.61 1.88
N SER A 37 -5.00 21.88 2.08
CA SER A 37 -4.56 22.96 1.19
C SER A 37 -3.03 23.04 1.12
N ARG A 38 -2.32 22.89 2.24
CA ARG A 38 -0.84 22.83 2.24
C ARG A 38 -0.32 21.60 1.50
N HIS A 39 -0.93 20.43 1.70
CA HIS A 39 -0.56 19.20 1.00
C HIS A 39 -0.68 19.34 -0.51
N PHE A 40 -1.83 19.82 -1.01
CA PHE A 40 -2.02 20.02 -2.44
C PHE A 40 -1.08 21.07 -3.04
N ARG A 41 -0.75 22.14 -2.28
CA ARG A 41 0.27 23.11 -2.70
C ARG A 41 1.65 22.47 -2.83
N ARG A 42 2.12 21.76 -1.79
CA ARG A 42 3.42 21.07 -1.83
C ARG A 42 3.50 20.06 -2.96
N LEU A 43 2.43 19.31 -3.21
CA LEU A 43 2.36 18.35 -4.30
C LEU A 43 2.48 19.06 -5.66
N ARG A 44 1.70 20.14 -5.86
CA ARG A 44 1.76 20.95 -7.09
C ARG A 44 3.16 21.53 -7.30
N ASP A 45 3.74 22.12 -6.25
CA ASP A 45 5.04 22.77 -6.31
C ASP A 45 6.15 21.74 -6.60
N GLY A 46 6.07 20.56 -6.00
CA GLY A 46 6.98 19.44 -6.29
C GLY A 46 6.88 18.96 -7.73
N ILE A 47 5.67 18.80 -8.28
CA ILE A 47 5.47 18.41 -9.68
C ILE A 47 6.01 19.50 -10.62
N ALA A 48 5.70 20.77 -10.34
CA ALA A 48 6.17 21.90 -11.15
C ALA A 48 7.70 21.99 -11.14
N GLU A 49 8.33 21.75 -9.98
CA GLU A 49 9.78 21.72 -9.86
C GLU A 49 10.40 20.56 -10.65
N GLN A 50 9.83 19.36 -10.55
CA GLN A 50 10.28 18.22 -11.35
C GLN A 50 10.19 18.50 -12.86
N ILE A 51 9.09 19.12 -13.32
CA ILE A 51 8.96 19.49 -14.74
C ILE A 51 10.04 20.50 -15.15
N ARG A 52 10.31 21.51 -14.31
CA ARG A 52 11.36 22.50 -14.56
C ARG A 52 12.74 21.85 -14.63
N THR A 53 13.11 21.03 -13.65
CA THR A 53 14.42 20.37 -13.64
C THR A 53 14.58 19.42 -14.82
N THR A 54 13.54 18.68 -15.19
CA THR A 54 13.58 17.84 -16.40
C THR A 54 13.70 18.67 -17.69
N ASN A 55 13.02 19.82 -17.78
CA ASN A 55 13.09 20.69 -18.96
C ASN A 55 14.46 21.36 -19.08
N THR A 56 15.04 21.84 -17.97
CA THR A 56 16.39 22.42 -17.95
C THR A 56 17.44 21.35 -18.30
N ALA A 57 17.32 20.14 -17.75
CA ALA A 57 18.18 19.01 -18.10
C ALA A 57 18.05 18.55 -19.57
N MET A 58 16.88 18.76 -20.19
CA MET A 58 16.64 18.48 -21.61
C MET A 58 17.07 19.64 -22.54
N GLY A 59 17.29 20.84 -21.98
CA GLY A 59 17.38 22.11 -22.71
C GLY A 59 18.79 22.69 -22.93
N GLU A 60 19.87 21.98 -22.59
CA GLU A 60 21.20 22.28 -23.15
C GLU A 60 21.20 21.71 -24.59
N THR A 61 20.89 22.43 -25.66
CA THR A 61 21.68 23.53 -26.20
C THR A 61 20.86 24.22 -27.31
N GLU A 62 20.36 25.43 -27.08
CA GLU A 62 20.31 26.41 -28.17
C GLU A 62 21.36 27.48 -27.83
N SER A 63 22.49 27.40 -28.55
CA SER A 63 23.63 28.32 -28.52
C SER A 63 24.44 28.40 -27.22
N ALA A 64 25.49 27.58 -27.12
CA ALA A 64 26.86 28.08 -26.94
C ALA A 64 27.91 26.95 -27.05
N ALA A 65 28.71 27.04 -28.11
CA ALA A 65 30.15 26.79 -28.15
C ALA A 65 30.71 25.35 -27.99
N ALA A 66 31.52 25.02 -29.02
CA ALA A 66 32.60 24.04 -29.07
C ALA A 66 32.22 22.57 -29.28
N ILE A 67 32.19 22.20 -30.56
CA ILE A 67 32.56 20.86 -31.06
C ILE A 67 33.95 20.54 -30.47
N ARG A 68 34.00 19.80 -29.35
CA ARG A 68 35.23 19.13 -28.91
C ARG A 68 35.32 17.80 -29.67
N PRO A 69 36.40 17.55 -30.41
CA PRO A 69 36.54 16.30 -31.15
C PRO A 69 36.85 15.17 -30.16
N GLY A 70 35.93 14.22 -30.02
CA GLY A 70 36.19 13.00 -29.23
C GLY A 70 34.98 12.33 -28.56
N MET A 71 33.78 12.89 -28.58
CA MET A 71 32.63 12.27 -27.91
C MET A 71 31.82 11.40 -28.88
N THR A 72 31.81 10.08 -28.66
CA THR A 72 31.03 9.12 -29.43
C THR A 72 29.53 9.35 -29.27
N ARG A 73 28.78 9.16 -30.36
CA ARG A 73 27.33 9.45 -30.56
C ARG A 73 26.38 8.88 -29.49
N GLY A 74 26.86 8.00 -28.60
CA GLY A 74 26.11 7.33 -27.53
C GLY A 74 26.24 7.96 -26.14
N ASP A 75 27.22 8.83 -25.89
CA ASP A 75 27.49 9.41 -24.56
C ASP A 75 26.76 10.72 -24.31
N THR A 76 25.55 10.86 -24.87
CA THR A 76 24.76 12.06 -24.64
C THR A 76 24.31 12.11 -23.16
N PRO A 77 24.43 13.26 -22.48
CA PRO A 77 23.96 13.44 -21.10
C PRO A 77 22.50 13.00 -20.89
N ARG A 78 21.69 13.08 -21.97
CA ARG A 78 20.30 12.62 -22.05
C ARG A 78 20.13 11.14 -21.68
N LEU A 79 21.05 10.27 -22.14
CA LEU A 79 21.01 8.84 -21.84
C LEU A 79 21.35 8.55 -20.38
N LYS A 80 22.31 9.27 -19.80
CA LYS A 80 22.68 9.14 -18.39
C LYS A 80 21.57 9.61 -17.45
N ILE A 81 20.88 10.70 -17.79
CA ILE A 81 19.74 11.21 -17.02
C ILE A 81 18.54 10.27 -17.15
N LEU A 82 18.26 9.74 -18.34
CA LEU A 82 17.22 8.74 -18.54
C LEU A 82 17.53 7.45 -17.78
N GLU A 83 18.77 6.94 -17.83
CA GLU A 83 19.20 5.78 -17.03
C GLU A 83 19.07 6.04 -15.52
N GLN A 84 19.49 7.21 -15.05
CA GLN A 84 19.36 7.60 -13.65
C GLN A 84 17.89 7.71 -13.23
N THR A 85 17.03 8.25 -14.10
CA THR A 85 15.58 8.34 -13.88
C THR A 85 14.94 6.96 -13.85
N ILE A 86 15.31 6.06 -14.77
CA ILE A 86 14.83 4.66 -14.79
C ILE A 86 15.31 3.91 -13.55
N ARG A 87 16.56 4.11 -13.11
CA ARG A 87 17.10 3.52 -11.87
C ARG A 87 16.36 4.05 -10.64
N GLN A 88 16.14 5.37 -10.55
CA GLN A 88 15.35 5.97 -9.46
C GLN A 88 13.90 5.49 -9.48
N GLN A 89 13.26 5.40 -10.65
CA GLN A 89 11.88 4.93 -10.78
C GLN A 89 11.75 3.43 -10.46
N ARG A 90 12.77 2.62 -10.77
CA ARG A 90 12.86 1.21 -10.33
C ARG A 90 13.09 1.11 -8.82
N ALA A 91 13.93 1.96 -8.24
CA ALA A 91 14.15 2.02 -6.79
C ALA A 91 12.88 2.44 -6.04
N VAL A 92 12.16 3.46 -6.53
CA VAL A 92 10.87 3.91 -5.98
C VAL A 92 9.78 2.85 -6.20
N ARG A 93 9.76 2.13 -7.32
CA ARG A 93 8.85 0.99 -7.52
C ARG A 93 9.13 -0.16 -6.55
N GLN A 94 10.40 -0.48 -6.32
CA GLN A 94 10.80 -1.47 -5.32
C GLN A 94 10.39 -0.99 -3.91
N MET A 95 10.64 0.27 -3.58
CA MET A 95 10.16 0.88 -2.34
C MET A 95 8.64 0.86 -2.23
N ASN A 96 7.87 1.13 -3.29
CA ASN A 96 6.40 1.01 -3.32
C ASN A 96 5.89 -0.43 -3.16
N THR A 97 6.65 -1.45 -3.55
CA THR A 97 6.33 -2.85 -3.22
C THR A 97 6.56 -3.14 -1.73
N VAL A 98 7.54 -2.47 -1.10
CA VAL A 98 7.80 -2.53 0.35
C VAL A 98 6.93 -1.52 1.15
N GLU A 99 6.38 -0.50 0.50
CA GLU A 99 5.58 0.59 1.07
C GLU A 99 4.07 0.41 0.83
N GLY A 100 3.67 -0.48 -0.09
CA GLY A 100 2.36 -1.13 -0.05
C GLY A 100 2.13 -1.87 1.29
N SER A 101 3.22 -2.34 1.92
CA SER A 101 3.24 -2.80 3.31
C SER A 101 3.38 -1.69 4.37
N LEU A 102 3.65 -0.44 3.97
CA LEU A 102 3.74 0.74 4.85
C LEU A 102 2.51 1.66 4.77
N ILE A 103 1.38 1.20 4.22
CA ILE A 103 0.05 1.74 4.61
C ILE A 103 -0.23 1.25 6.05
N ALA A 104 0.57 1.79 6.97
CA ALA A 104 1.01 1.26 8.25
C ALA A 104 0.08 1.63 9.43
N TRP A 105 -1.23 1.48 9.24
CA TRP A 105 -2.20 1.45 10.35
C TRP A 105 -3.00 0.15 10.41
N ARG A 106 -2.72 -0.81 9.53
CA ARG A 106 -3.19 -2.17 9.72
C ARG A 106 -2.12 -2.90 10.52
N PRO A 107 -2.43 -3.43 11.72
CA PRO A 107 -1.58 -4.45 12.31
C PRO A 107 -1.30 -5.50 11.23
N GLN A 108 -0.11 -6.08 11.19
CA GLN A 108 0.16 -7.28 10.40
C GLN A 108 -0.77 -8.39 10.90
N ARG A 109 -2.02 -8.41 10.39
CA ARG A 109 -3.09 -9.29 10.84
C ARG A 109 -2.92 -10.60 10.10
N GLY A 110 -2.25 -11.56 10.74
CA GLY A 110 -2.12 -12.90 10.19
C GLY A 110 -0.99 -13.68 10.85
N LEU A 111 -1.05 -15.00 10.68
CA LEU A 111 0.07 -15.88 10.96
C LEU A 111 1.05 -15.84 9.77
N PRO A 112 2.33 -16.21 9.96
CA PRO A 112 3.30 -16.31 8.87
C PRO A 112 2.78 -17.19 7.73
N GLU A 113 3.01 -16.81 6.47
CA GLU A 113 2.49 -17.53 5.31
C GLU A 113 2.92 -19.01 5.30
N GLN A 114 4.18 -19.28 5.65
CA GLN A 114 4.70 -20.64 5.76
C GLN A 114 3.95 -21.48 6.80
N ALA A 115 3.62 -20.88 7.96
CA ALA A 115 2.82 -21.54 8.98
C ALA A 115 1.39 -21.82 8.48
N VAL A 116 0.78 -20.85 7.81
CA VAL A 116 -0.57 -21.00 7.24
C VAL A 116 -0.62 -22.08 6.16
N SER A 117 0.43 -22.22 5.35
CA SER A 117 0.53 -23.27 4.32
C SER A 117 0.44 -24.69 4.94
N ILE A 118 1.20 -24.93 6.01
CA ILE A 118 1.17 -26.20 6.75
C ILE A 118 -0.22 -26.47 7.35
N LEU A 119 -0.83 -25.44 7.96
CA LEU A 119 -2.17 -25.58 8.56
C LEU A 119 -3.25 -25.84 7.49
N ARG A 120 -3.14 -25.21 6.31
CA ARG A 120 -4.03 -25.47 5.17
C ARG A 120 -3.85 -26.89 4.63
N ALA A 121 -2.62 -27.38 4.51
CA ALA A 121 -2.36 -28.74 4.06
C ALA A 121 -3.07 -29.77 4.96
N TRP A 122 -2.92 -29.61 6.29
CA TRP A 122 -3.62 -30.48 7.25
C TRP A 122 -5.15 -30.35 7.14
N LEU A 123 -5.67 -29.13 6.97
CA LEU A 123 -7.12 -28.88 6.81
C LEU A 123 -7.69 -29.63 5.60
N PHE A 124 -6.99 -29.62 4.47
CA PHE A 124 -7.42 -30.32 3.25
C PHE A 124 -7.27 -31.83 3.36
N GLU A 125 -6.20 -32.31 4.03
CA GLU A 125 -6.04 -33.73 4.32
C GLU A 125 -7.20 -34.25 5.19
N HIS A 126 -7.64 -33.44 6.16
CA HIS A 126 -8.75 -33.76 7.07
C HIS A 126 -10.07 -33.09 6.63
N PHE A 127 -10.31 -32.98 5.32
CA PHE A 127 -11.44 -32.21 4.79
C PHE A 127 -12.81 -32.67 5.30
N LEU A 128 -13.05 -33.97 5.52
CA LEU A 128 -14.34 -34.44 6.03
C LEU A 128 -14.57 -34.10 7.50
N HIS A 129 -13.51 -34.02 8.30
CA HIS A 129 -13.58 -33.74 9.73
C HIS A 129 -12.38 -32.89 10.18
N PRO A 130 -12.39 -31.58 9.87
CA PRO A 130 -11.25 -30.68 10.10
C PRO A 130 -11.13 -30.23 11.57
N TYR A 131 -11.19 -31.18 12.51
CA TYR A 131 -11.11 -30.95 13.95
C TYR A 131 -9.84 -31.61 14.49
N PRO A 132 -8.72 -30.86 14.60
CA PRO A 132 -7.47 -31.43 15.08
C PRO A 132 -7.59 -31.85 16.54
N SER A 133 -7.06 -33.03 16.86
CA SER A 133 -6.93 -33.51 18.24
C SER A 133 -5.92 -32.67 19.02
N ASP A 134 -5.84 -32.85 20.34
CA ASP A 134 -4.82 -32.17 21.14
C ASP A 134 -3.38 -32.54 20.74
N LEU A 135 -3.18 -33.77 20.26
CA LEU A 135 -1.92 -34.23 19.71
C LEU A 135 -1.59 -33.51 18.39
N ASP A 136 -2.56 -33.43 17.48
CA ASP A 136 -2.38 -32.75 16.18
C ASP A 136 -2.06 -31.27 16.39
N LYS A 137 -2.78 -30.60 17.29
CA LYS A 137 -2.50 -29.20 17.66
C LYS A 137 -1.08 -29.02 18.15
N HIS A 138 -0.54 -29.98 18.91
CA HIS A 138 0.83 -29.93 19.42
C HIS A 138 1.87 -30.14 18.32
N ILE A 139 1.63 -31.09 17.41
CA ILE A 139 2.49 -31.35 16.26
C ILE A 139 2.51 -30.14 15.32
N LEU A 140 1.34 -29.60 14.97
CA LEU A 140 1.20 -28.44 14.11
C LEU A 140 1.82 -27.19 14.73
N ALA A 141 1.64 -26.97 16.04
CA ALA A 141 2.30 -25.89 16.77
C ALA A 141 3.83 -25.95 16.63
N ARG A 142 4.41 -27.14 16.77
CA ARG A 142 5.86 -27.35 16.59
C ARG A 142 6.32 -27.08 15.15
N GLN A 143 5.61 -27.60 14.16
CA GLN A 143 5.98 -27.43 12.74
C GLN A 143 5.87 -25.98 12.27
N THR A 144 4.89 -25.24 12.79
CA THR A 144 4.59 -23.86 12.38
C THR A 144 5.27 -22.80 13.25
N SER A 145 5.93 -23.20 14.33
CA SER A 145 6.46 -22.30 15.36
C SER A 145 5.38 -21.37 15.95
N LEU A 146 4.18 -21.92 16.15
CA LEU A 146 3.05 -21.22 16.74
C LEU A 146 2.69 -21.83 18.09
N THR A 147 1.96 -21.07 18.91
CA THR A 147 1.36 -21.61 20.13
C THR A 147 0.15 -22.50 19.81
N ARG A 148 -0.14 -23.50 20.66
CA ARG A 148 -1.34 -24.34 20.54
C ARG A 148 -2.64 -23.51 20.46
N SER A 149 -2.69 -22.38 21.16
CA SER A 149 -3.83 -21.45 21.13
C SER A 149 -3.99 -20.78 19.76
N GLN A 150 -2.89 -20.30 19.15
CA GLN A 150 -2.91 -19.73 17.80
C GLN A 150 -3.37 -20.75 16.75
N VAL A 151 -2.89 -22.00 16.85
CA VAL A 151 -3.34 -23.10 15.98
C VAL A 151 -4.83 -23.35 16.16
N SER A 152 -5.32 -23.47 17.41
CA SER A 152 -6.74 -23.68 17.70
C SER A 152 -7.62 -22.56 17.13
N ASN A 153 -7.24 -21.30 17.34
CA ASN A 153 -7.97 -20.13 16.85
C ASN A 153 -7.97 -20.08 15.33
N TRP A 154 -6.86 -20.47 14.70
CA TRP A 154 -6.78 -20.54 13.24
C TRP A 154 -7.76 -21.56 12.68
N PHE A 155 -7.82 -22.78 13.24
CA PHE A 155 -8.75 -23.81 12.77
C PHE A 155 -10.22 -23.43 12.97
N ILE A 156 -10.57 -22.75 14.07
CA ILE A 156 -11.92 -22.22 14.27
C ILE A 156 -12.26 -21.24 13.14
N ASN A 157 -11.36 -20.30 12.83
CA ASN A 157 -11.60 -19.30 11.80
C ASN A 157 -11.59 -19.89 10.38
N ALA A 158 -10.65 -20.79 10.10
CA ALA A 158 -10.48 -21.45 8.81
C ALA A 158 -11.70 -22.30 8.46
N ARG A 159 -12.27 -23.02 9.44
CA ARG A 159 -13.50 -23.79 9.21
C ARG A 159 -14.66 -22.91 8.73
N VAL A 160 -14.89 -21.78 9.39
CA VAL A 160 -15.98 -20.87 9.04
C VAL A 160 -15.74 -20.16 7.70
N ARG A 161 -14.49 -19.76 7.41
CA ARG A 161 -14.19 -18.90 6.25
C ARG A 161 -13.78 -19.63 4.99
N LEU A 162 -13.21 -20.82 5.12
CA LEU A 162 -12.68 -21.59 4.01
C LEU A 162 -13.48 -22.87 3.81
N TRP A 163 -13.65 -23.66 4.88
CA TRP A 163 -14.26 -24.98 4.77
C TRP A 163 -15.78 -24.95 4.58
N ASN A 164 -16.54 -24.22 5.41
CA ASN A 164 -18.01 -24.15 5.31
C ASN A 164 -18.46 -23.72 3.89
N PRO A 165 -17.94 -22.63 3.30
CA PRO A 165 -18.35 -22.24 1.94
C PRO A 165 -18.05 -23.32 0.89
N MET A 166 -16.89 -23.99 1.00
CA MET A 166 -16.53 -25.07 0.08
C MET A 166 -17.45 -26.28 0.22
N VAL A 167 -17.83 -26.65 1.44
CA VAL A 167 -18.77 -27.75 1.69
C VAL A 167 -20.17 -27.38 1.18
N GLU A 168 -20.65 -26.19 1.51
CA GLU A 168 -21.95 -25.70 1.03
C GLU A 168 -22.03 -25.73 -0.51
N GLU A 169 -20.99 -25.29 -1.22
CA GLU A 169 -20.92 -25.35 -2.69
C GLU A 169 -20.87 -26.79 -3.24
N MET A 170 -20.28 -27.75 -2.51
CA MET A 170 -20.21 -29.15 -2.94
C MET A 170 -21.51 -29.93 -2.72
N TYR A 171 -22.34 -29.52 -1.76
CA TYR A 171 -23.56 -30.22 -1.34
C TYR A 171 -24.87 -29.48 -1.68
N CYS A 172 -24.80 -28.29 -2.28
CA CYS A 172 -25.94 -27.56 -2.87
C CYS A 172 -26.03 -27.76 -4.37
#